data_AF-A0A7K4AHX3-F1
#
_entry.id   AF-A0A7K4AHX3-F1
#
_cell.length_a   1.000
_cell.length_b   1.000
_cell.length_c   1.000
_cell.angle_alpha   90.00
_cell.angle_beta   90.00
_cell.angle_gamma   90.00
#
_symmetry.space_group_name_H-M   'P 1'
#
loop_
_entity.id
_entity.type
_entity.pdbx_description
1 polymer ?
#
loop_
_entity_poly.entity_id
_entity_poly.type
_entity_poly.pdbx_seq_one_letter_code
_entity_poly.pdbx_strand_id
1 'polypeptide(L)'
;MRKKTVEEYIEVIFALEREEGRATTGRIASEMNVKPSSATEMLQKLQKEGFLQYESYAGATLTESGRRLALELNGKHEAIADFLAIIGVDRAVAERDACQIEHHVGRETMERLERFVEFAGHFPDRPGWMECFQKYCETGRVEDCDQCPCGKSGNESPPAFGSPERRI
;
A
#
# COMPACT_ATOMS: atom_id res chain seq x y z
N MET A 1 1.30 15.49 15.45
CA MET A 1 0.22 14.47 15.59
C MET A 1 -0.48 14.38 14.24
N ARG A 2 -0.39 13.23 13.54
CA ARG A 2 -1.04 13.04 12.24
C ARG A 2 -2.56 13.08 12.42
N LYS A 3 -3.27 13.85 11.61
CA LYS A 3 -4.73 13.84 11.59
C LYS A 3 -5.18 12.56 10.90
N LYS A 4 -6.02 11.78 11.57
CA LYS A 4 -6.58 10.56 11.00
C LYS A 4 -7.52 10.88 9.84
N THR A 5 -7.35 10.22 8.70
CA THR A 5 -8.11 10.48 7.48
C THR A 5 -9.43 9.71 7.48
N VAL A 6 -10.34 10.08 6.58
CA VAL A 6 -11.58 9.31 6.32
C VAL A 6 -11.24 7.89 5.88
N GLU A 7 -10.23 7.74 5.04
CA GLU A 7 -9.76 6.47 4.48
C GLU A 7 -9.31 5.49 5.58
N GLU A 8 -8.48 5.94 6.53
CA GLU A 8 -8.04 5.08 7.65
C GLU A 8 -9.22 4.56 8.49
N TYR A 9 -10.28 5.36 8.68
CA TYR A 9 -11.47 4.90 9.39
C TYR A 9 -12.22 3.82 8.59
N ILE A 10 -12.32 3.98 7.28
CA ILE A 10 -13.01 3.02 6.41
C ILE A 10 -12.29 1.67 6.43
N GLU A 11 -10.96 1.67 6.38
CA GLU A 11 -10.14 0.45 6.44
C GLU A 11 -10.26 -0.26 7.79
N VAL A 12 -10.16 0.47 8.89
CA VAL A 12 -10.32 -0.11 10.23
C VAL A 12 -11.72 -0.70 10.39
N ILE A 13 -12.77 0.01 9.95
CA ILE A 13 -14.14 -0.51 10.01
C ILE A 13 -14.29 -1.74 9.13
N PHE A 14 -13.72 -1.73 7.92
CA PHE A 14 -13.74 -2.88 7.01
C PHE A 14 -13.08 -4.12 7.63
N ALA A 15 -11.90 -3.95 8.23
CA ALA A 15 -11.17 -5.03 8.89
C ALA A 15 -11.97 -5.61 10.07
N LEU A 16 -12.43 -4.74 10.99
CA LEU A 16 -13.22 -5.15 12.15
C LEU A 16 -14.56 -5.79 11.75
N GLU A 17 -15.23 -5.27 10.73
CA GLU A 17 -16.47 -5.85 10.22
C GLU A 17 -16.25 -7.25 9.64
N ARG A 18 -15.13 -7.51 8.97
CA ARG A 18 -14.79 -8.85 8.46
C ARG A 18 -14.47 -9.85 9.57
N GLU A 19 -13.86 -9.39 10.66
CA GLU A 19 -13.49 -10.23 11.80
C GLU A 19 -14.70 -10.52 12.72
N GLU A 20 -15.48 -9.50 13.04
CA GLU A 20 -16.50 -9.52 14.10
C GLU A 20 -17.95 -9.38 13.58
N GLY A 21 -18.13 -9.15 12.28
CA GLY A 21 -19.43 -8.87 11.65
C GLY A 21 -19.91 -7.41 11.80
N ARG A 22 -19.37 -6.66 12.76
CA ARG A 22 -19.62 -5.22 12.95
C ARG A 22 -18.46 -4.57 13.70
N ALA A 23 -18.10 -3.34 13.32
CA ALA A 23 -17.05 -2.59 13.99
C ALA A 23 -17.61 -1.79 15.19
N THR A 24 -17.32 -2.21 16.42
CA THR A 24 -17.77 -1.47 17.61
C THR A 24 -17.00 -0.16 17.81
N THR A 25 -17.66 0.89 18.31
CA THR A 25 -17.03 2.21 18.54
C THR A 25 -15.78 2.12 19.44
N GLY A 26 -15.80 1.22 20.43
CA GLY A 26 -14.67 1.00 21.33
C GLY A 26 -13.47 0.39 20.61
N ARG A 27 -13.69 -0.65 19.79
CA ARG A 27 -12.64 -1.23 18.94
C ARG A 27 -12.08 -0.21 17.96
N ILE A 28 -12.95 0.51 17.24
CA ILE A 28 -12.53 1.56 16.30
C ILE A 28 -11.66 2.61 16.99
N ALA A 29 -12.07 3.10 18.17
CA ALA A 29 -11.29 4.08 18.92
C ALA A 29 -9.93 3.54 19.35
N SER A 30 -9.85 2.27 19.74
CA SER A 30 -8.62 1.59 20.13
C SER A 30 -7.67 1.44 18.94
N GLU A 31 -8.13 0.85 17.82
CA GLU A 31 -7.31 0.65 16.61
C GLU A 31 -6.82 1.99 16.03
N MET A 32 -7.68 3.02 16.06
CA MET A 32 -7.32 4.35 15.57
C MET A 32 -6.48 5.17 16.56
N ASN A 33 -6.29 4.68 17.79
CA ASN A 33 -5.64 5.38 18.89
C ASN A 33 -6.22 6.80 19.11
N VAL A 34 -7.54 6.88 19.24
CA VAL A 34 -8.30 8.12 19.47
C VAL A 34 -9.25 7.98 20.64
N LYS A 35 -9.78 9.11 21.13
CA LYS A 35 -10.83 9.10 22.16
C LYS A 35 -12.15 8.56 21.56
N PRO A 36 -12.97 7.81 22.33
CA PRO A 36 -14.28 7.32 21.86
C PRO A 36 -15.23 8.43 21.37
N SER A 37 -15.15 9.62 21.97
CA SER A 37 -15.92 10.79 21.50
C SER A 37 -15.49 11.24 20.10
N SER A 38 -14.18 11.27 19.83
CA SER A 38 -13.65 11.62 18.51
C SER A 38 -14.00 10.56 17.45
N ALA A 39 -13.97 9.28 17.82
CA ALA A 39 -14.45 8.22 16.94
C ALA A 39 -15.93 8.40 16.60
N THR A 40 -16.77 8.68 17.61
CA THR A 40 -18.22 8.90 17.42
C THR A 40 -18.50 10.07 16.47
N GLU A 41 -17.82 11.20 16.65
CA GLU A 41 -17.95 12.37 15.76
C GLU A 41 -17.61 12.01 14.30
N MET A 42 -16.52 11.24 14.09
CA MET A 42 -16.14 10.80 12.75
C MET A 42 -17.15 9.80 12.16
N LEU A 43 -17.64 8.84 12.94
CA LEU A 43 -18.64 7.87 12.48
C LEU A 43 -19.94 8.57 12.06
N GLN A 44 -20.41 9.55 12.83
CA GLN A 44 -21.57 10.35 12.46
C GLN A 44 -21.34 11.16 11.18
N LYS A 45 -20.12 11.67 10.97
CA LYS A 45 -19.74 12.36 9.73
C LYS A 45 -19.77 11.40 8.54
N LEU A 46 -19.13 10.24 8.64
CA LEU A 46 -19.08 9.23 7.58
C LEU A 46 -20.46 8.67 7.24
N GLN A 47 -21.35 8.56 8.22
CA GLN A 47 -22.76 8.22 7.98
C GLN A 47 -23.44 9.28 7.12
N LYS A 48 -23.26 10.57 7.42
CA LYS A 48 -23.83 11.68 6.64
C LYS A 48 -23.30 11.71 5.21
N GLU A 49 -22.04 11.29 5.02
CA GLU A 49 -21.41 11.15 3.70
C GLU A 49 -21.81 9.85 2.98
N GLY A 50 -22.55 8.96 3.64
CA GLY A 50 -23.13 7.76 3.04
C GLY A 50 -22.18 6.55 2.96
N PHE A 51 -21.03 6.59 3.64
CA PHE A 51 -20.05 5.49 3.61
C PHE A 51 -20.33 4.37 4.62
N LEU A 52 -21.13 4.64 5.65
CA LEU A 52 -21.42 3.65 6.69
C LEU A 52 -22.83 3.85 7.28
N GLN A 53 -23.31 2.82 7.96
CA GLN A 53 -24.42 2.91 8.90
C GLN A 53 -23.85 2.82 10.32
N TYR A 54 -24.22 3.77 11.18
CA TYR A 54 -23.77 3.87 12.56
C TYR A 54 -24.95 3.87 13.53
N GLU A 55 -24.88 2.99 14.52
CA GLU A 55 -25.84 2.88 15.60
C GLU A 55 -25.13 3.03 16.95
N SER A 56 -25.67 3.89 17.81
CA SER A 56 -25.14 4.07 19.16
C SER A 56 -25.12 2.73 19.90
N TYR A 57 -24.03 2.46 20.63
CA TYR A 57 -23.76 1.20 21.35
C TYR A 57 -23.57 -0.05 20.48
N ALA A 58 -24.09 -0.09 19.25
CA ALA A 58 -23.92 -1.23 18.34
C ALA A 58 -22.66 -1.10 17.46
N GLY A 59 -22.28 0.11 17.03
CA GLY A 59 -21.11 0.34 16.20
C GLY A 59 -21.45 0.69 14.76
N ALA A 60 -20.55 0.38 13.82
CA ALA A 60 -20.66 0.75 12.41
C ALA A 60 -20.49 -0.45 11.47
N THR A 61 -21.22 -0.41 10.34
CA THR A 61 -21.09 -1.32 9.20
C THR A 61 -20.95 -0.51 7.92
N LEU A 62 -20.12 -0.95 6.98
CA LEU A 62 -19.95 -0.21 5.73
C LEU A 62 -21.18 -0.37 4.84
N THR A 63 -21.55 0.73 4.18
CA THR A 63 -22.46 0.68 3.03
C THR A 63 -21.70 0.15 1.81
N GLU A 64 -22.39 -0.07 0.70
CA GLU A 64 -21.76 -0.48 -0.56
C GLU A 64 -20.70 0.52 -1.05
N SER A 65 -20.94 1.83 -0.91
CA SER A 65 -19.95 2.85 -1.26
C SER A 65 -18.74 2.82 -0.33
N GLY A 66 -18.94 2.61 0.98
CA GLY A 66 -17.86 2.43 1.94
C GLY A 66 -17.01 1.19 1.64
N ARG A 67 -17.65 0.05 1.33
CA ARG A 67 -16.94 -1.18 0.95
C ARG A 67 -16.11 -1.00 -0.31
N ARG A 68 -16.66 -0.32 -1.32
CA ARG A 68 -15.93 -0.04 -2.56
C ARG A 68 -14.68 0.78 -2.30
N LEU A 69 -14.79 1.82 -1.46
CA LEU A 69 -13.63 2.62 -1.06
C LEU A 69 -12.61 1.79 -0.29
N ALA A 70 -13.05 0.95 0.66
CA ALA A 70 -12.16 0.07 1.40
C ALA A 70 -11.39 -0.90 0.48
N LEU A 71 -12.07 -1.47 -0.51
CA LEU A 71 -11.44 -2.35 -1.50
C LEU A 71 -10.46 -1.61 -2.41
N GLU A 72 -10.79 -0.37 -2.81
CA GLU A 72 -9.86 0.47 -3.57
C GLU A 72 -8.58 0.75 -2.76
N LEU A 73 -8.72 1.13 -1.49
CA LEU A 73 -7.58 1.40 -0.60
C LEU A 73 -6.73 0.13 -0.41
N ASN A 74 -7.37 -1.01 -0.09
CA ASN A 74 -6.66 -2.28 0.05
C ASN A 74 -5.92 -2.69 -1.24
N GLY A 75 -6.48 -2.39 -2.42
CA GLY A 75 -5.78 -2.61 -3.69
C GLY A 75 -4.52 -1.75 -3.85
N LYS A 76 -4.58 -0.47 -3.41
CA LYS A 76 -3.42 0.42 -3.40
C LYS A 76 -2.35 -0.08 -2.43
N HIS A 77 -2.76 -0.46 -1.21
CA HIS A 77 -1.90 -1.07 -0.21
C HIS A 77 -1.13 -2.26 -0.80
N GLU A 78 -1.86 -3.23 -1.34
CA GLU A 78 -1.31 -4.47 -1.89
C GLU A 78 -0.32 -4.18 -3.03
N ALA A 79 -0.70 -3.33 -3.98
CA ALA A 79 0.17 -2.96 -5.08
C ALA A 79 1.46 -2.28 -4.58
N ILE A 80 1.39 -1.36 -3.63
CA ILE A 80 2.58 -0.71 -3.05
C ILE A 80 3.44 -1.72 -2.30
N ALA A 81 2.83 -2.58 -1.48
CA ALA A 81 3.55 -3.62 -0.73
C ALA A 81 4.26 -4.60 -1.66
N ASP A 82 3.59 -5.02 -2.74
CA ASP A 82 4.15 -5.91 -3.76
C ASP A 82 5.29 -5.23 -4.52
N PHE A 83 5.11 -3.96 -4.91
CA PHE A 83 6.18 -3.18 -5.54
C PHE A 83 7.43 -3.09 -4.65
N LEU A 84 7.25 -2.77 -3.36
CA LEU A 84 8.35 -2.70 -2.40
C LEU A 84 9.03 -4.06 -2.22
N ALA A 85 8.25 -5.14 -2.15
CA ALA A 85 8.77 -6.49 -2.06
C ALA A 85 9.54 -6.90 -3.34
N ILE A 86 9.06 -6.49 -4.53
CA ILE A 86 9.74 -6.72 -5.80
C ILE A 86 11.13 -6.09 -5.76
N ILE A 87 11.26 -4.83 -5.32
CA ILE A 87 12.57 -4.16 -5.23
C ILE A 87 13.45 -4.67 -4.06
N GLY A 88 13.02 -5.70 -3.34
CA GLY A 88 13.82 -6.39 -2.32
C GLY A 88 13.62 -5.89 -0.89
N VAL A 89 12.59 -5.09 -0.62
CA VAL A 89 12.20 -4.74 0.75
C VAL A 89 11.60 -5.97 1.42
N ASP A 90 11.96 -6.22 2.69
CA ASP A 90 11.34 -7.26 3.50
C ASP A 90 9.81 -7.09 3.53
N ARG A 91 9.06 -8.20 3.46
CA ARG A 91 7.59 -8.13 3.35
C ARG A 91 6.96 -7.38 4.51
N ALA A 92 7.40 -7.59 5.75
CA ALA A 92 6.81 -6.90 6.90
C ALA A 92 7.11 -5.39 6.89
N VAL A 93 8.27 -4.99 6.37
CA VAL A 93 8.61 -3.59 6.15
C VAL A 93 7.77 -3.00 5.02
N ALA A 94 7.62 -3.72 3.90
CA ALA A 94 6.82 -3.30 2.75
C ALA A 94 5.35 -3.06 3.12
N GLU A 95 4.74 -3.97 3.87
CA GLU A 95 3.37 -3.83 4.39
C GLU A 95 3.22 -2.57 5.25
N ARG A 96 4.14 -2.36 6.20
CA ARG A 96 4.10 -1.18 7.07
C ARG A 96 4.25 0.11 6.29
N ASP A 97 5.16 0.15 5.32
CA ASP A 97 5.45 1.35 4.56
C ASP A 97 4.35 1.64 3.52
N ALA A 98 3.74 0.60 2.93
CA ALA A 98 2.58 0.72 2.05
C ALA A 98 1.41 1.43 2.72
N CYS A 99 1.08 1.06 3.96
CA CYS A 99 0.04 1.71 4.77
C CYS A 99 0.29 3.22 4.98
N GLN A 100 1.55 3.66 4.97
CA GLN A 100 1.88 5.09 5.08
C GLN A 100 1.74 5.81 3.73
N ILE A 101 2.09 5.11 2.66
CA ILE A 101 2.24 5.67 1.31
C ILE A 101 0.88 5.77 0.61
N GLU A 102 0.00 4.79 0.76
CA GLU A 102 -1.23 4.64 -0.03
C GLU A 102 -2.14 5.87 -0.05
N HIS A 103 -2.25 6.58 1.07
CA HIS A 103 -3.10 7.78 1.20
C HIS A 103 -2.51 9.04 0.55
N HIS A 104 -1.27 8.96 0.08
CA HIS A 104 -0.51 10.12 -0.43
C HIS A 104 -0.14 9.98 -1.91
N VAL A 105 -0.32 8.81 -2.50
CA VAL A 105 0.03 8.55 -3.89
C VAL A 105 -1.10 9.01 -4.81
N GLY A 106 -0.75 9.86 -5.78
CA GLY A 106 -1.69 10.31 -6.80
C GLY A 106 -2.11 9.17 -7.73
N ARG A 107 -3.31 9.28 -8.29
CA ARG A 107 -3.91 8.26 -9.16
C ARG A 107 -2.99 7.80 -10.30
N GLU A 108 -2.36 8.73 -11.02
CA GLU A 108 -1.50 8.39 -12.15
C GLU A 108 -0.32 7.50 -11.75
N THR A 109 0.34 7.82 -10.63
CA THR A 109 1.43 7.00 -10.09
C THR A 109 0.93 5.62 -9.69
N MET A 110 -0.23 5.56 -9.03
CA MET A 110 -0.83 4.30 -8.59
C MET A 110 -1.17 3.39 -9.76
N GLU A 111 -1.81 3.92 -10.81
CA GLU A 111 -2.13 3.18 -12.03
C GLU A 111 -0.89 2.64 -12.76
N ARG A 112 0.25 3.34 -12.68
CA ARG A 112 1.52 2.87 -13.25
C ARG A 112 2.15 1.79 -12.40
N LEU A 113 2.08 1.93 -11.08
CA LEU A 113 2.62 0.98 -10.12
C LEU A 113 1.84 -0.34 -10.17
N GLU A 114 0.51 -0.29 -10.18
CA GLU A 114 -0.35 -1.48 -10.36
C GLU A 114 0.01 -2.24 -11.64
N ARG A 115 0.10 -1.53 -12.78
CA ARG A 115 0.51 -2.15 -14.06
C ARG A 115 1.92 -2.75 -14.00
N PHE A 116 2.83 -2.12 -13.28
CA PHE A 116 4.19 -2.64 -13.12
C PHE A 116 4.19 -3.93 -12.29
N VAL A 117 3.45 -3.98 -11.18
CA VAL A 117 3.32 -5.17 -10.34
C VAL A 117 2.67 -6.32 -11.13
N GLU A 118 1.58 -6.03 -11.85
CA GLU A 118 0.93 -7.00 -12.73
C GLU A 118 1.90 -7.53 -13.79
N PHE A 119 2.61 -6.64 -14.48
CA PHE A 119 3.63 -7.02 -15.47
C PHE A 119 4.72 -7.89 -14.85
N ALA A 120 5.27 -7.50 -13.70
CA ALA A 120 6.31 -8.25 -13.01
C ALA A 120 5.82 -9.65 -12.57
N GLY A 121 4.56 -9.77 -12.15
CA GLY A 121 3.95 -11.06 -11.77
C GLY A 121 3.87 -12.09 -12.90
N HIS A 122 3.94 -11.67 -14.17
CA HIS A 122 4.03 -12.59 -15.30
C HIS A 122 5.40 -13.30 -15.44
N PHE A 123 6.42 -12.81 -14.72
CA PHE A 123 7.77 -13.36 -14.72
C PHE A 123 8.09 -13.91 -13.31
N PRO A 124 7.62 -15.14 -12.99
CA PRO A 124 7.83 -15.73 -11.66
C PRO A 124 9.31 -15.97 -11.36
N ASP A 125 10.11 -16.20 -12.40
CA ASP A 125 11.56 -16.17 -12.31
C ASP A 125 11.98 -14.70 -12.25
N ARG A 126 12.62 -14.30 -11.14
CA ARG A 126 13.12 -12.93 -10.99
C ARG A 126 13.98 -12.60 -12.21
N PRO A 127 13.64 -11.55 -12.99
CA PRO A 127 14.42 -11.23 -14.17
C PRO A 127 15.85 -10.91 -13.74
N GLY A 128 16.87 -11.36 -14.48
CA GLY A 128 18.27 -11.33 -13.99
C GLY A 128 18.77 -9.94 -13.56
N TRP A 129 18.14 -8.85 -14.02
CA TRP A 129 18.43 -7.49 -13.55
C TRP A 129 18.07 -7.28 -12.07
N MET A 130 17.11 -8.02 -11.51
CA MET A 130 16.75 -8.00 -10.09
C MET A 130 17.86 -8.56 -9.21
N GLU A 131 18.51 -9.65 -9.62
CA GLU A 131 19.68 -10.20 -8.91
C GLU A 131 20.84 -9.20 -8.94
N CYS A 132 21.09 -8.63 -10.13
CA CYS A 132 22.04 -7.56 -10.31
C CYS A 132 21.72 -6.33 -9.41
N PHE A 133 20.44 -5.95 -9.30
CA PHE A 133 19.99 -4.85 -8.43
C PHE A 133 20.21 -5.16 -6.94
N GLN A 134 19.94 -6.39 -6.51
CA GLN A 134 20.18 -6.81 -5.12
C GLN A 134 21.66 -6.74 -4.74
N LYS A 135 22.54 -7.24 -5.62
CA LYS A 135 23.99 -7.09 -5.44
C LYS A 135 24.43 -5.63 -5.42
N TYR A 136 23.82 -4.76 -6.24
CA TYR A 136 24.09 -3.32 -6.21
C TYR A 136 23.71 -2.72 -4.85
N CYS A 137 22.55 -3.09 -4.29
CA CYS A 137 22.14 -2.64 -2.95
C CYS A 137 23.13 -3.06 -1.85
N GLU A 138 23.76 -4.23 -1.96
CA GLU A 138 24.75 -4.73 -1.00
C GLU A 138 26.15 -4.11 -1.17
N THR A 139 26.58 -3.94 -2.42
CA THR A 139 27.98 -3.61 -2.75
C THR A 139 28.21 -2.17 -3.21
N GLY A 140 27.15 -1.48 -3.64
CA GLY A 140 27.20 -0.17 -4.28
C GLY A 140 27.86 -0.16 -5.67
N ARG A 141 28.09 -1.33 -6.28
CA ARG A 141 28.77 -1.47 -7.58
C ARG A 141 27.83 -2.07 -8.61
N VAL A 142 27.84 -1.51 -9.81
CA VAL A 142 27.17 -2.10 -10.97
C VAL A 142 28.11 -3.17 -11.52
N GLU A 143 27.71 -4.44 -11.47
CA GLU A 143 28.44 -5.51 -12.17
C GLU A 143 28.25 -5.35 -13.68
N ASP A 144 29.31 -5.58 -14.47
CA ASP A 144 29.21 -5.56 -15.93
C ASP A 144 28.20 -6.63 -16.38
N CYS A 145 27.23 -6.20 -17.20
CA CYS A 145 26.11 -7.02 -17.69
C CYS A 145 26.58 -8.29 -18.43
N ASP A 146 27.80 -8.28 -18.96
CA ASP A 146 28.45 -9.42 -19.61
C ASP A 146 28.73 -10.60 -18.66
N GLN A 147 28.74 -10.35 -17.35
CA GLN A 147 28.94 -11.36 -16.30
C GLN A 147 27.67 -11.65 -15.51
N CYS A 148 26.57 -10.92 -15.76
CA CYS A 148 25.29 -11.08 -15.06
C CYS A 148 24.34 -12.00 -15.84
N PRO A 149 23.55 -12.85 -15.18
CA PRO A 149 22.58 -13.74 -15.84
C PRO A 149 21.54 -13.03 -16.73
N CYS A 150 21.34 -11.71 -16.60
CA CYS A 150 20.46 -10.91 -17.47
C CYS A 150 20.94 -10.76 -18.92
N GLY A 151 22.23 -10.99 -19.22
CA GLY A 151 22.82 -10.81 -20.55
C GLY A 151 22.40 -11.83 -21.62
N LYS A 152 21.49 -12.77 -21.32
CA LYS A 152 21.00 -13.78 -22.30
C LYS A 152 19.65 -13.44 -22.94
N SER A 153 18.93 -12.44 -22.47
CA SER A 153 17.73 -11.92 -23.15
C SER A 153 18.09 -10.65 -23.90
N GLY A 154 18.00 -10.70 -25.23
CA GLY A 154 18.54 -9.70 -26.14
C GLY A 154 18.15 -8.25 -25.84
N ASN A 155 19.14 -7.38 -26.05
CA ASN A 155 19.11 -5.95 -26.33
C ASN A 155 17.95 -5.13 -25.76
N GLU A 156 18.23 -4.38 -24.71
CA GLU A 156 18.24 -2.91 -24.72
C GLU A 156 18.86 -2.41 -23.40
N SER A 157 19.82 -1.48 -23.48
CA SER A 157 20.37 -0.84 -22.28
C SER A 157 19.23 -0.19 -21.49
N PRO A 158 19.15 -0.37 -20.16
CA PRO A 158 18.12 0.30 -19.37
C PRO A 158 18.25 1.82 -19.55
N PRO A 159 17.13 2.57 -19.64
CA PRO A 159 17.19 4.02 -19.74
C PRO A 159 17.97 4.57 -18.57
N ALA A 160 18.88 5.51 -18.84
CA ALA A 160 19.70 6.15 -17.81
C ALA A 160 18.78 6.90 -16.82
N PHE A 161 18.49 6.27 -15.68
CA PHE A 161 17.80 6.91 -14.58
C PHE A 161 18.80 7.80 -13.83
N GLY A 162 18.80 9.09 -14.15
CA GLY A 162 19.35 10.16 -13.31
C GLY A 162 20.86 10.08 -13.00
N SER A 163 21.59 11.12 -13.33
CA SER A 163 23.03 11.25 -13.03
C SER A 163 23.36 10.89 -11.57
N PRO A 164 24.51 10.22 -11.30
CA PRO A 164 24.92 9.74 -9.97
C PRO A 164 25.22 10.85 -8.93
N GLU A 165 24.87 12.10 -9.22
CA GLU A 165 25.21 13.29 -8.42
C GLU A 165 24.11 13.72 -7.45
N ARG A 166 23.45 12.78 -6.78
CA ARG A 166 22.67 13.09 -5.57
C ARG A 166 22.91 12.05 -4.49
N ARG A 167 24.05 12.20 -3.83
CA ARG A 167 24.33 11.62 -2.52
C ARG A 167 24.05 12.72 -1.49
N ILE A 168 22.97 12.59 -0.73
CA ILE A 168 22.74 13.37 0.51
C ILE A 168 23.14 12.46 1.66
#